data_AF-A0A1C6FCB0-F1
#
_entry.id   AF-A0A1C6FCB0-F1
#
_cell.length_a   1.000
_cell.length_b   1.000
_cell.length_c   1.000
_cell.angle_alpha   90.00
_cell.angle_beta   90.00
_cell.angle_gamma   90.00
#
_symmetry.space_group_name_H-M   'P 1'
#
loop_
_entity.id
_entity.type
_entity.pdbx_description
1 polymer ?
#
loop_
_entity_poly.entity_id
_entity_poly.type
_entity_poly.pdbx_seq_one_letter_code
_entity_poly.pdbx_strand_id
1 'polypeptide(L)' 'MSVEIYIDDLKPDIQRQVLEELGLETAEDGNYDIIPLFSVERPE' A
#
# COMPACT_ATOMS: atom_id res chain seq x y z
N MET A 1 -16.56 5.14 9.42
CA MET A 1 -16.04 5.23 8.03
C MET A 1 -14.64 4.64 8.03
N SER A 2 -14.29 3.75 7.10
CA SER A 2 -12.90 3.28 6.95
C SER A 2 -12.07 4.28 6.15
N VAL A 3 -10.75 4.27 6.38
CA VAL A 3 -9.74 4.91 5.53
C VAL A 3 -8.98 3.80 4.84
N GLU A 4 -8.93 3.88 3.52
CA GLU A 4 -8.10 3.02 2.68
C GLU A 4 -6.75 3.70 2.49
N ILE A 5 -5.67 2.93 2.64
CA ILE A 5 -4.29 3.40 2.44
C ILE A 5 -3.74 2.68 1.22
N TYR A 6 -3.39 3.44 0.20
CA TYR A 6 -2.79 2.95 -1.04
C TYR A 6 -1.28 3.03 -0.97
N ILE A 7 -0.60 2.31 -1.88
CA ILE A 7 0.87 2.36 -1.95
C ILE A 7 1.39 3.77 -2.24
N ASP A 8 0.66 4.53 -3.06
CA ASP A 8 1.01 5.92 -3.40
C ASP A 8 0.89 6.90 -2.22
N ASP A 9 0.13 6.54 -1.18
CA ASP A 9 0.02 7.35 0.05
C ASP A 9 1.28 7.23 0.93
N LEU A 10 2.11 6.20 0.70
CA LEU A 10 3.33 5.96 1.46
C LEU A 10 4.48 6.81 0.93
N LYS A 11 5.47 7.08 1.78
CA LYS A 11 6.71 7.73 1.34
C LYS A 11 7.48 6.81 0.38
N PRO A 12 8.24 7.33 -0.60
CA PRO A 12 8.94 6.51 -1.60
C PRO A 12 9.88 5.44 -1.02
N ASP A 13 10.54 5.73 0.10
CA ASP A 13 11.39 4.77 0.81
C ASP A 13 10.57 3.61 1.41
N ILE A 14 9.38 3.90 1.91
CA ILE A 14 8.46 2.90 2.47
C ILE A 14 7.78 2.11 1.36
N GLN A 15 7.40 2.73 0.25
CA GLN A 15 6.88 2.03 -0.93
C GLN A 15 7.84 0.93 -1.38
N ARG A 16 9.13 1.28 -1.50
CA ARG A 16 10.17 0.33 -1.88
C ARG A 16 10.33 -0.79 -0.86
N GLN A 17 10.36 -0.47 0.44
CA GLN A 17 10.43 -1.49 1.49
C GLN A 17 9.24 -2.45 1.43
N VAL A 18 8.01 -1.94 1.25
CA VAL A 18 6.81 -2.77 1.13
C VAL A 18 6.90 -3.71 -0.08
N LEU A 19 7.33 -3.20 -1.23
CA LEU A 19 7.51 -4.05 -2.43
C LEU A 19 8.59 -5.12 -2.22
N GLU A 20 9.73 -4.75 -1.62
CA GLU A 20 10.83 -5.68 -1.32
C GLU A 20 10.39 -6.78 -0.33
N GLU A 21 9.65 -6.44 0.72
CA GLU A 21 9.10 -7.40 1.70
C GLU A 21 8.05 -8.33 1.09
N LEU A 22 7.28 -7.83 0.12
CA LEU A 22 6.29 -8.63 -0.64
C LEU A 22 6.93 -9.44 -1.77
N GLY A 23 8.22 -9.25 -2.05
CA GLY A 23 8.93 -9.90 -3.15
C GLY A 23 8.47 -9.43 -4.53
N LEU A 24 7.99 -8.19 -4.63
CA LEU A 24 7.48 -7.57 -5.85
C LEU A 24 8.49 -6.55 -6.39
N GLU A 25 8.67 -6.50 -7.70
CA GLU A 25 9.49 -5.46 -8.34
C GLU A 25 8.71 -4.16 -8.49
N THR A 26 7.41 -4.26 -8.75
CA THR A 26 6.50 -3.14 -8.96
C THR A 26 5.17 -3.31 -8.21
N ALA A 27 4.45 -2.21 -7.99
CA ALA A 27 3.11 -2.27 -7.42
C ALA A 27 2.12 -3.02 -8.32
N GLU A 28 2.29 -2.92 -9.64
CA GLU A 28 1.47 -3.61 -10.65
C GLU A 28 1.56 -5.13 -10.51
N ASP A 29 2.73 -5.68 -10.17
CA ASP A 29 2.93 -7.13 -9.98
C ASP A 29 2.02 -7.70 -8.88
N GLY A 30 1.66 -6.88 -7.89
CA GLY A 30 0.72 -7.21 -6.81
C GLY A 30 -0.67 -6.61 -6.95
N ASN A 31 -0.92 -5.83 -8.01
CA ASN A 31 -2.09 -4.95 -8.20
C ASN A 31 -2.26 -3.86 -7.13
N TYR A 32 -1.21 -3.53 -6.36
CA TYR A 32 -1.23 -2.52 -5.30
C TYR A 32 -1.27 -1.08 -5.80
N ASP A 33 -1.17 -0.89 -7.11
CA ASP A 33 -1.51 0.34 -7.83
C ASP A 33 -3.03 0.59 -7.87
N ILE A 34 -3.85 -0.46 -7.69
CA ILE A 34 -5.32 -0.39 -7.75
C ILE A 34 -5.96 -0.78 -6.42
N ILE A 35 -5.39 -1.73 -5.67
CA ILE A 35 -5.94 -2.20 -4.40
C ILE A 35 -5.25 -1.56 -3.19
N PRO A 36 -5.98 -1.25 -2.11
CA PRO A 36 -5.37 -0.68 -0.91
C PRO A 36 -4.51 -1.71 -0.17
N LEU A 37 -3.41 -1.24 0.43
CA LEU A 37 -2.56 -2.04 1.30
C LEU A 37 -3.24 -2.33 2.65
N PHE A 38 -3.94 -1.33 3.20
CA PHE A 38 -4.64 -1.43 4.47
C PHE A 38 -5.98 -0.71 4.42
N SER A 39 -6.99 -1.26 5.11
CA SER A 39 -8.22 -0.55 5.44
C SER A 39 -8.29 -0.41 6.95
N VAL A 40 -8.23 0.83 7.44
CA VAL A 40 -8.23 1.17 8.86
C VAL A 40 -9.57 1.79 9.21
N GLU A 41 -10.21 1.33 10.29
CA GLU A 41 -11.43 1.96 10.79
C GLU A 41 -11.09 3.32 11.40
N ARG A 42 -11.83 4.38 11.03
CA ARG A 42 -11.68 5.66 11.74
C ARG A 42 -12.18 5.48 13.17
N PRO A 43 -11.39 5.88 14.19
CA PRO A 43 -11.91 5.96 15.54
C PRO A 43 -13.10 6.93 15.57
N GLU A 44 -14.16 6.52 16.27
CA GLU A 44 -15.38 7.32 16.49
C GLU A 44 -15.12 8.54 17.39
#